data_AF-A0A1B0ALR0-F1
#
_entry.id   AF-A0A1B0ALR0-F1
#
_cell.length_a   1.000
_cell.length_b   1.000
_cell.length_c   1.000
_cell.angle_alpha   90.00
_cell.angle_beta   90.00
_cell.angle_gamma   90.00
#
_symmetry.space_group_name_H-M   'P 1'
#
loop_
_entity.id
_entity.type
_entity.pdbx_description
1 polymer ?
#
loop_
_entity_poly.entity_id
_entity_poly.type
_entity_poly.pdbx_seq_one_letter_code
_entity_poly.pdbx_strand_id
1 'polypeptide(L)'
;MSFNWIKITDRAREGIKIINSLPYATFSTVLQYVHRQMLSSSQNAAETRSEQKSSAELENENALEELEHLVGIPRPDFLLLIKTFSYILRRINTYIIKPSLLQAELREKLKLQDDAKIDAIVRLWVRQTTPIMNNLADERYESNEIADVAWKLNVEISSHCQQREKSPLAILQLKTGAGEDITLEMNHAELSELYHQFECIQSELDAILSQEHLQIKQNTKEI
;
A
#
# COMPACT_ATOMS: atom_id res chain seq x y z
N MET A 1 14.34 21.70 9.85
CA MET A 1 14.28 20.27 10.21
C MET A 1 14.27 19.47 8.93
N SER A 2 15.37 18.79 8.58
CA SER A 2 15.42 17.94 7.37
C SER A 2 14.57 16.69 7.60
N PHE A 3 13.40 16.63 6.98
CA PHE A 3 12.50 15.48 7.06
C PHE A 3 13.16 14.25 6.42
N ASN A 4 13.42 13.20 7.20
CA ASN A 4 14.10 12.00 6.72
C ASN A 4 13.10 10.88 6.37
N TRP A 5 12.42 11.04 5.23
CA TRP A 5 11.41 10.08 4.76
C TRP A 5 11.99 8.77 4.24
N ILE A 6 13.30 8.68 3.95
CA ILE A 6 13.93 7.47 3.42
C ILE A 6 15.33 7.24 4.00
N LYS A 7 15.55 6.05 4.57
CA LYS A 7 16.87 5.63 5.05
C LYS A 7 17.57 4.83 3.95
N ILE A 8 18.61 5.40 3.39
CA ILE A 8 19.36 4.75 2.30
C ILE A 8 20.51 3.94 2.91
N THR A 9 20.34 2.62 2.95
CA THR A 9 21.41 1.66 3.33
C THR A 9 22.37 1.43 2.17
N ASP A 10 23.56 0.87 2.42
CA ASP A 10 24.53 0.59 1.34
C ASP A 10 23.98 -0.38 0.29
N ARG A 11 23.23 -1.40 0.73
CA ARG A 11 22.47 -2.30 -0.16
C ARG A 11 21.46 -1.53 -1.02
N ALA A 12 20.71 -0.60 -0.45
CA ALA A 12 19.79 0.23 -1.22
C ALA A 12 20.52 1.13 -2.22
N ARG A 13 21.73 1.62 -1.90
CA ARG A 13 22.57 2.36 -2.85
C ARG A 13 22.98 1.52 -4.05
N GLU A 14 23.35 0.27 -3.83
CA GLU A 14 23.65 -0.67 -4.91
C GLU A 14 22.41 -0.88 -5.81
N GLY A 15 21.24 -1.08 -5.20
CA GLY A 15 19.97 -1.14 -5.93
C GLY A 15 19.70 0.12 -6.76
N ILE A 16 19.95 1.31 -6.23
CA ILE A 16 19.77 2.57 -6.96
C ILE A 16 20.76 2.71 -8.12
N LYS A 17 22.00 2.21 -8.00
CA LYS A 17 22.94 2.17 -9.13
C LYS A 17 22.37 1.33 -10.27
N ILE A 18 21.78 0.17 -9.96
CA ILE A 18 21.11 -0.68 -10.95
C ILE A 18 19.95 0.10 -11.60
N ILE A 19 19.09 0.75 -10.81
CA ILE A 19 17.98 1.59 -11.32
C ILE A 19 18.47 2.66 -12.31
N ASN A 20 19.58 3.34 -11.98
CA ASN A 20 20.16 4.36 -12.83
C ASN A 20 20.70 3.78 -14.16
N SER A 21 21.24 2.57 -14.16
CA SER A 21 21.74 1.92 -15.39
C SER A 21 20.64 1.39 -16.32
N LEU A 22 19.41 1.20 -15.85
CA LEU A 22 18.34 0.65 -16.68
C LEU A 22 17.90 1.63 -17.80
N PRO A 23 17.58 1.14 -19.00
CA PRO A 23 16.87 1.94 -20.00
C PRO A 23 15.50 2.39 -19.47
N TYR A 24 15.01 3.55 -19.91
CA TYR A 24 13.72 4.09 -19.47
C TYR A 24 12.54 3.13 -19.70
N ALA A 25 12.52 2.42 -20.83
CA ALA A 25 11.46 1.44 -21.14
C ALA A 25 11.42 0.31 -20.11
N THR A 26 12.56 -0.33 -19.85
CA THR A 26 12.71 -1.38 -18.83
C THR A 26 12.37 -0.87 -17.44
N PHE A 27 12.87 0.32 -17.08
CA PHE A 27 12.57 0.98 -15.82
C PHE A 27 11.06 1.17 -15.62
N SER A 28 10.35 1.66 -16.64
CA SER A 28 8.91 1.90 -16.57
C SER A 28 8.13 0.59 -16.39
N THR A 29 8.52 -0.47 -17.10
CA THR A 29 7.92 -1.80 -16.93
C THR A 29 8.14 -2.34 -15.52
N VAL A 30 9.36 -2.28 -14.99
CA VAL A 30 9.66 -2.72 -13.62
C VAL A 30 8.88 -1.88 -12.60
N LEU A 31 8.83 -0.56 -12.76
CA LEU A 31 8.09 0.35 -11.89
C LEU A 31 6.60 -0.03 -11.83
N GLN A 32 5.97 -0.27 -12.98
CA GLN A 32 4.57 -0.68 -13.06
C GLN A 32 4.33 -2.06 -12.46
N TYR A 33 5.22 -3.02 -12.71
CA TYR A 33 5.13 -4.36 -12.14
C TYR A 33 5.18 -4.32 -10.61
N VAL A 34 6.19 -3.67 -10.03
CA VAL A 34 6.37 -3.58 -8.58
C VAL A 34 5.19 -2.87 -7.94
N HIS A 35 4.72 -1.80 -8.57
CA HIS A 35 3.54 -1.08 -8.12
C HIS A 35 2.28 -1.98 -8.10
N ARG A 36 2.02 -2.74 -9.17
CA ARG A 36 0.90 -3.68 -9.22
C ARG A 36 1.01 -4.77 -8.16
N GLN A 37 2.20 -5.31 -7.95
CA GLN A 37 2.47 -6.34 -6.94
C GLN A 37 2.20 -5.82 -5.51
N MET A 38 2.51 -4.55 -5.24
CA MET A 38 2.19 -3.95 -3.95
C MET A 38 0.68 -3.85 -3.72
N LEU A 39 -0.11 -3.54 -4.75
CA LEU A 39 -1.57 -3.50 -4.65
C LEU A 39 -2.17 -4.90 -4.43
N SER A 40 -1.70 -5.92 -5.16
CA SER A 40 -2.22 -7.29 -5.02
C SER A 40 -1.82 -7.95 -3.69
N SER A 41 -0.66 -7.59 -3.13
CA SER A 41 -0.26 -8.07 -1.80
C SER A 41 -1.19 -7.61 -0.67
N SER A 42 -1.96 -6.53 -0.87
CA SER A 42 -2.97 -6.07 0.07
C SER A 42 -4.26 -6.89 0.04
N GLN A 43 -4.51 -7.63 -1.05
CA GLN A 43 -5.75 -8.41 -1.25
C GLN A 43 -5.58 -9.89 -0.85
N ASN A 44 -4.35 -10.41 -0.91
CA ASN A 44 -4.08 -11.84 -0.69
C ASN A 44 -3.78 -12.22 0.77
N ALA A 45 -3.83 -11.28 1.72
CA ALA A 45 -3.54 -11.56 3.13
C ALA A 45 -4.67 -12.31 3.87
N ALA A 46 -5.86 -12.44 3.28
CA ALA A 46 -7.03 -13.07 3.90
C ALA A 46 -7.20 -14.57 3.60
N GLU A 47 -6.42 -15.16 2.69
CA GLU A 47 -6.54 -16.59 2.34
C GLU A 47 -5.36 -17.39 2.89
N THR A 48 -5.54 -17.96 4.09
CA THR A 48 -4.60 -18.93 4.63
C THR A 48 -5.01 -20.36 4.26
N ARG A 49 -4.07 -21.08 3.64
CA ARG A 49 -3.92 -22.55 3.56
C ARG A 49 -4.95 -23.35 2.75
N SER A 50 -4.63 -23.57 1.49
CA SER A 50 -4.79 -24.87 0.82
C SER A 50 -3.53 -25.17 0.01
N GLU A 51 -3.11 -26.43 -0.04
CA GLU A 51 -1.83 -26.90 -0.61
C GLU A 51 -1.77 -26.88 -2.16
N GLN A 52 -2.51 -25.96 -2.77
CA GLN A 52 -2.52 -25.72 -4.21
C GLN A 52 -2.16 -24.26 -4.44
N LYS A 53 -0.97 -24.01 -5.03
CA LYS A 53 -0.58 -22.70 -5.53
C LYS A 53 -1.76 -22.13 -6.32
N SER A 54 -2.31 -21.00 -5.87
CA SER A 54 -3.44 -20.39 -6.56
C SER A 54 -3.00 -19.99 -7.97
N SER A 55 -3.92 -19.98 -8.95
CA SER A 55 -3.63 -19.57 -10.32
C SER A 55 -2.96 -18.19 -10.38
N ALA A 56 -3.33 -17.29 -9.47
CA ALA A 56 -2.75 -15.96 -9.32
C ALA A 56 -1.27 -15.99 -8.85
N GLU A 57 -0.89 -16.94 -7.99
CA GLU A 57 0.51 -17.12 -7.57
C GLU A 57 1.38 -17.60 -8.74
N LEU A 58 0.86 -18.53 -9.55
CA LEU A 58 1.55 -19.04 -10.74
C LEU A 58 1.70 -17.95 -11.81
N GLU A 59 0.66 -17.15 -12.06
CA GLU A 59 0.74 -16.00 -12.97
C GLU A 59 1.77 -14.96 -12.50
N ASN A 60 1.87 -14.72 -11.20
CA ASN A 60 2.82 -13.77 -10.65
C ASN A 60 4.27 -14.26 -10.70
N GLU A 61 4.49 -15.57 -10.48
CA GLU A 61 5.81 -16.19 -10.67
C GLU A 61 6.25 -16.13 -12.13
N ASN A 62 5.37 -16.49 -13.07
CA ASN A 62 5.66 -16.41 -14.51
C ASN A 62 5.99 -14.98 -14.94
N ALA A 63 5.21 -13.99 -14.50
CA ALA A 63 5.47 -12.58 -14.81
C ALA A 63 6.80 -12.07 -14.23
N LEU A 64 7.24 -12.59 -13.07
CA LEU A 64 8.52 -12.24 -12.47
C LEU A 64 9.69 -12.81 -13.27
N GLU A 65 9.57 -14.05 -13.77
CA GLU A 65 10.57 -14.69 -14.63
C GLU A 65 10.70 -13.99 -15.98
N GLU A 66 9.58 -13.63 -16.62
CA GLU A 66 9.57 -12.83 -17.84
C GLU A 66 10.23 -11.45 -17.63
N LEU A 67 9.94 -10.80 -16.49
CA LEU A 67 10.53 -9.52 -16.14
C LEU A 67 12.04 -9.65 -15.89
N GLU A 68 12.50 -10.71 -15.24
CA GLU A 68 13.93 -10.98 -15.06
C GLU A 68 14.64 -11.10 -16.41
N HIS A 69 14.06 -11.87 -17.32
CA HIS A 69 14.62 -12.04 -18.66
C HIS A 69 14.65 -10.72 -19.44
N LEU A 70 13.61 -9.88 -19.31
CA LEU A 70 13.55 -8.56 -19.94
C LEU A 70 14.61 -7.59 -19.39
N VAL A 71 14.87 -7.64 -18.08
CA VAL A 71 15.88 -6.78 -17.44
C VAL A 71 17.31 -7.24 -17.78
N GLY A 72 17.54 -8.55 -17.90
CA GLY A 72 18.81 -9.09 -18.39
C GLY A 72 20.00 -8.90 -17.45
N ILE A 73 19.76 -8.86 -16.13
CA ILE A 73 20.79 -8.75 -15.08
C ILE A 73 20.82 -10.01 -14.21
N PRO A 74 21.91 -10.28 -13.46
CA PRO A 74 21.97 -11.44 -12.58
C PRO A 74 20.80 -11.47 -11.57
N ARG A 75 20.23 -12.66 -11.32
CA ARG A 75 19.17 -12.88 -10.32
C ARG A 75 19.36 -12.13 -9.00
N PRO A 76 20.54 -12.13 -8.33
CA PRO A 76 20.71 -11.40 -7.07
C PRO A 76 20.51 -9.88 -7.25
N ASP A 77 20.97 -9.31 -8.35
CA ASP A 77 20.86 -7.89 -8.68
C ASP A 77 19.42 -7.54 -9.09
N PHE A 78 18.74 -8.44 -9.80
CA PHE A 78 17.32 -8.31 -10.11
C PHE A 78 16.45 -8.32 -8.85
N LEU A 79 16.70 -9.24 -7.92
CA LEU A 79 15.98 -9.25 -6.64
C LEU A 79 16.28 -8.00 -5.81
N LEU A 80 17.51 -7.49 -5.86
CA LEU A 80 17.87 -6.23 -5.20
C LEU A 80 17.15 -5.04 -5.83
N LEU A 81 17.04 -5.01 -7.16
CA LEU A 81 16.29 -4.00 -7.92
C LEU A 81 14.82 -3.96 -7.49
N ILE A 82 14.14 -5.10 -7.51
CA ILE A 82 12.73 -5.21 -7.10
C ILE A 82 12.56 -4.75 -5.66
N LYS A 83 13.37 -5.26 -4.73
CA LYS A 83 13.32 -4.85 -3.31
C LYS A 83 13.54 -3.35 -3.12
N THR A 84 14.45 -2.76 -3.88
CA THR A 84 14.77 -1.33 -3.79
C THR A 84 13.60 -0.49 -4.32
N PHE A 85 12.99 -0.85 -5.45
CA PHE A 85 11.78 -0.19 -5.93
C PHE A 85 10.61 -0.33 -4.95
N SER A 86 10.36 -1.53 -4.43
CA SER A 86 9.29 -1.75 -3.44
C SER A 86 9.52 -0.90 -2.20
N TYR A 87 10.76 -0.81 -1.72
CA TYR A 87 11.10 0.03 -0.58
C TYR A 87 10.85 1.51 -0.87
N ILE A 88 11.30 2.02 -2.02
CA ILE A 88 11.08 3.41 -2.42
C ILE A 88 9.59 3.72 -2.49
N LEU A 89 8.81 2.94 -3.26
CA LEU A 89 7.37 3.16 -3.43
C LEU A 89 6.62 3.07 -2.09
N ARG A 90 6.96 2.10 -1.23
CA ARG A 90 6.37 2.00 0.10
C ARG A 90 6.63 3.26 0.91
N ARG A 91 7.87 3.76 0.93
CA ARG A 91 8.21 4.97 1.69
C ARG A 91 7.52 6.22 1.14
N ILE A 92 7.42 6.37 -0.18
CA ILE A 92 6.68 7.51 -0.77
C ILE A 92 5.18 7.42 -0.45
N ASN A 93 4.61 6.22 -0.37
CA ASN A 93 3.20 6.05 0.00
C ASN A 93 2.93 6.21 1.50
N THR A 94 3.91 5.94 2.37
CA THR A 94 3.79 6.16 3.82
C THR A 94 3.77 7.65 4.19
N TYR A 95 4.53 8.49 3.48
CA TYR A 95 4.60 9.92 3.79
C TYR A 95 3.98 10.75 2.69
N ILE A 96 3.01 11.59 3.03
CA ILE A 96 2.42 12.54 2.10
C ILE A 96 3.45 13.65 1.81
N ILE A 97 4.11 13.55 0.66
CA ILE A 97 5.14 14.50 0.20
C ILE A 97 4.60 15.27 -1.01
N LYS A 98 4.72 16.60 -1.01
CA LYS A 98 4.31 17.40 -2.19
C LYS A 98 5.07 16.94 -3.45
N PRO A 99 4.43 16.87 -4.64
CA PRO A 99 5.08 16.39 -5.87
C PRO A 99 6.41 17.07 -6.19
N SER A 100 6.49 18.39 -6.02
CA SER A 100 7.71 19.18 -6.27
C SER A 100 8.83 18.84 -5.29
N LEU A 101 8.49 18.59 -4.02
CA LEU A 101 9.45 18.15 -3.02
C LEU A 101 9.89 16.71 -3.28
N LEU A 102 8.97 15.83 -3.66
CA LEU A 102 9.29 14.44 -4.01
C LEU A 102 10.29 14.39 -5.18
N GLN A 103 10.10 15.22 -6.21
CA GLN A 103 11.03 15.33 -7.33
C GLN A 103 12.44 15.74 -6.88
N ALA A 104 12.55 16.77 -6.03
CA ALA A 104 13.85 17.21 -5.49
C ALA A 104 14.50 16.11 -4.63
N GLU A 105 13.72 15.44 -3.78
CA GLU A 105 14.19 14.37 -2.90
C GLU A 105 14.67 13.12 -3.64
N LEU A 106 13.99 12.74 -4.73
CA LEU A 106 14.42 11.67 -5.64
C LEU A 106 15.76 12.01 -6.32
N ARG A 107 16.00 13.28 -6.64
CA ARG A 107 17.26 13.75 -7.22
C ARG A 107 18.37 13.84 -6.18
N GLU A 108 18.10 14.41 -5.01
CA GLU A 108 19.12 14.72 -4.00
C GLU A 108 19.49 13.52 -3.13
N LYS A 109 18.49 12.81 -2.59
CA LYS A 109 18.72 11.70 -1.67
C LYS A 109 19.00 10.40 -2.42
N LEU A 110 18.15 10.05 -3.39
CA LEU A 110 18.33 8.81 -4.15
C LEU A 110 19.38 8.97 -5.25
N LYS A 111 19.72 10.19 -5.67
CA LYS A 111 20.68 10.43 -6.77
C LYS A 111 20.25 9.78 -8.08
N LEU A 112 18.95 9.85 -8.39
CA LEU A 112 18.46 9.48 -9.70
C LEU A 112 18.94 10.51 -10.73
N GLN A 113 19.54 10.03 -11.82
CA GLN A 113 20.22 10.88 -12.81
C GLN A 113 19.31 11.31 -13.97
N ASP A 114 18.30 10.50 -14.28
CA ASP A 114 17.43 10.69 -15.43
C ASP A 114 16.09 11.33 -15.00
N ASP A 115 15.84 12.53 -15.50
CA ASP A 115 14.64 13.30 -15.19
C ASP A 115 13.36 12.61 -15.66
N ALA A 116 13.40 11.82 -16.74
CA ALA A 116 12.24 11.07 -17.22
C ALA A 116 11.85 9.96 -16.23
N LYS A 117 12.84 9.29 -15.61
CA LYS A 117 12.58 8.27 -14.58
C LYS A 117 11.99 8.87 -13.31
N ILE A 118 12.50 10.04 -12.90
CA ILE A 118 11.96 10.78 -11.75
C ILE A 118 10.51 11.18 -12.01
N ASP A 119 10.25 11.77 -13.18
CA ASP A 119 8.90 12.19 -13.59
C ASP A 119 7.94 10.99 -13.65
N ALA A 120 8.38 9.82 -14.13
CA ALA A 120 7.57 8.60 -14.12
C ALA A 120 7.15 8.15 -12.70
N ILE A 121 8.06 8.22 -11.72
CA ILE A 121 7.73 7.92 -10.31
C ILE A 121 6.75 8.96 -9.75
N VAL A 122 7.01 10.25 -9.98
CA VAL A 122 6.14 11.33 -9.48
C VAL A 122 4.75 11.24 -10.09
N ARG A 123 4.63 10.99 -11.40
CA ARG A 123 3.34 10.81 -12.08
C ARG A 123 2.59 9.60 -11.54
N LEU A 124 3.29 8.49 -11.32
CA LEU A 124 2.68 7.31 -10.71
C LEU A 124 2.09 7.66 -9.35
N TRP A 125 2.86 8.30 -8.48
CA TRP A 125 2.41 8.72 -7.16
C TRP A 125 1.23 9.69 -7.24
N VAL A 126 1.31 10.75 -8.04
CA VAL A 126 0.22 11.74 -8.21
C VAL A 126 -1.07 11.05 -8.67
N ARG A 127 -0.99 10.14 -9.65
CA ARG A 127 -2.15 9.41 -10.17
C ARG A 127 -2.85 8.60 -9.08
N GLN A 128 -2.10 8.07 -8.12
CA GLN A 128 -2.65 7.26 -7.02
C GLN A 128 -3.15 8.11 -5.85
N THR A 129 -2.37 9.10 -5.45
CA THR A 129 -2.61 9.85 -4.23
C THR A 129 -3.64 10.95 -4.43
N THR A 130 -3.77 11.53 -5.63
CA THR A 130 -4.72 12.63 -5.88
C THR A 130 -6.17 12.21 -5.64
N PRO A 131 -6.67 11.07 -6.16
CA PRO A 131 -8.03 10.61 -5.85
C PRO A 131 -8.28 10.43 -4.35
N ILE A 132 -7.32 9.84 -3.63
CA ILE A 132 -7.40 9.64 -2.18
C ILE A 132 -7.47 10.98 -1.46
N MET A 133 -6.60 11.92 -1.83
CA MET A 133 -6.58 13.25 -1.22
C MET A 133 -7.82 14.07 -1.52
N ASN A 134 -8.36 13.97 -2.73
CA ASN A 134 -9.60 14.64 -3.10
C ASN A 134 -10.77 14.08 -2.31
N ASN A 135 -10.86 12.76 -2.13
CA ASN A 135 -11.90 12.15 -1.30
C ASN A 135 -11.79 12.60 0.16
N LEU A 136 -10.57 12.71 0.70
CA LEU A 136 -10.34 13.21 2.07
C LEU A 136 -10.60 14.71 2.22
N ALA A 137 -10.58 15.47 1.11
CA ALA A 137 -10.79 16.92 1.10
C ALA A 137 -12.18 17.35 0.62
N ASP A 138 -13.04 16.40 0.22
CA ASP A 138 -14.37 16.69 -0.31
C ASP A 138 -15.25 17.29 0.78
N GLU A 139 -15.72 18.52 0.56
CA GLU A 139 -16.59 19.28 1.48
C GLU A 139 -17.94 18.60 1.72
N ARG A 140 -18.31 17.59 0.91
CA ARG A 140 -19.50 16.76 1.15
C ARG A 140 -19.47 16.03 2.49
N TYR A 141 -18.28 15.74 3.02
CA TYR A 141 -18.12 15.18 4.35
C TYR A 141 -17.73 16.30 5.31
N GLU A 142 -18.73 17.03 5.85
CA GLU A 142 -18.51 18.15 6.79
C GLU A 142 -17.71 17.73 8.04
N SER A 143 -17.61 16.42 8.30
CA SER A 143 -16.57 15.81 9.13
C SER A 143 -16.30 14.37 8.68
N ASN A 144 -15.04 14.07 8.33
CA ASN A 144 -14.54 12.70 8.10
C ASN A 144 -14.37 11.90 9.40
N GLU A 145 -14.88 12.41 10.53
CA GLU A 145 -14.79 11.75 11.83
C GLU A 145 -16.01 10.85 12.05
N ILE A 146 -15.75 9.62 12.46
CA ILE A 146 -16.78 8.69 12.94
C ILE A 146 -17.07 9.05 14.39
N ALA A 147 -18.28 9.54 14.66
CA ALA A 147 -18.73 9.96 15.98
C ALA A 147 -19.30 8.81 16.82
N ASP A 148 -19.96 7.86 16.17
CA ASP A 148 -20.61 6.71 16.83
C ASP A 148 -20.66 5.50 15.89
N VAL A 149 -20.65 4.30 16.47
CA VAL A 149 -20.70 3.02 15.76
C VAL A 149 -21.72 2.12 16.44
N ALA A 150 -22.77 1.76 15.72
CA ALA A 150 -23.75 0.76 16.13
C ALA A 150 -23.69 -0.45 15.21
N TRP A 151 -23.96 -1.64 15.76
CA TRP A 151 -23.95 -2.86 14.96
C TRP A 151 -25.13 -3.76 15.33
N LYS A 152 -25.55 -4.59 14.36
CA LYS A 152 -26.59 -5.60 14.54
C LYS A 152 -26.25 -6.84 13.71
N LEU A 153 -26.49 -8.03 14.26
CA LEU A 153 -26.43 -9.27 13.51
C LEU A 153 -27.86 -9.74 13.19
N ASN A 154 -28.16 -9.86 11.89
CA ASN A 154 -29.37 -10.47 11.38
C ASN A 154 -29.06 -11.87 10.85
N VAL A 155 -30.07 -12.73 10.80
CA VAL A 155 -30.00 -14.01 10.10
C VAL A 155 -31.13 -13.99 9.07
N GLU A 156 -30.75 -13.97 7.79
CA GLU A 156 -31.71 -14.11 6.71
C GLU A 156 -31.93 -15.59 6.44
N ILE A 157 -33.20 -15.97 6.26
CA ILE A 157 -33.60 -17.35 5.96
C ILE A 157 -34.12 -17.33 4.53
N SER A 158 -33.54 -18.15 3.66
CA SER A 158 -33.96 -18.22 2.27
C SER A 158 -35.45 -18.54 2.14
N SER A 159 -36.14 -17.81 1.26
CA SER A 159 -37.59 -17.92 1.04
C SER A 159 -38.01 -19.21 0.34
N HIS A 160 -37.06 -19.99 -0.20
CA HIS A 160 -37.34 -21.26 -0.84
C HIS A 160 -37.61 -22.38 0.17
N CYS A 161 -38.82 -22.94 0.14
CA CYS A 161 -39.27 -23.98 1.08
C CYS A 161 -38.39 -25.24 1.15
N GLN A 162 -37.59 -25.53 0.10
CA GLN A 162 -36.70 -26.70 0.02
C GLN A 162 -35.25 -26.39 0.41
N GLN A 163 -34.85 -25.12 0.46
CA GLN A 163 -33.50 -24.68 0.80
C GLN A 163 -33.64 -23.82 2.05
N ARG A 164 -33.36 -24.40 3.23
CA ARG A 164 -33.41 -23.69 4.52
C ARG A 164 -32.02 -23.16 4.86
N GLU A 165 -31.47 -22.37 3.95
CA GLU A 165 -30.16 -21.78 4.15
C GLU A 165 -30.31 -20.56 5.05
N LYS A 166 -29.43 -20.46 6.05
CA LYS A 166 -29.37 -19.35 7.00
C LYS A 166 -28.11 -18.56 6.71
N SER A 167 -28.27 -17.36 6.16
CA SER A 167 -27.15 -16.45 5.93
C SER A 167 -27.07 -15.43 7.08
N PRO A 168 -26.01 -15.44 7.89
CA PRO A 168 -25.77 -14.35 8.84
C PRO A 168 -25.38 -13.09 8.07
N LEU A 169 -26.01 -11.97 8.41
CA LEU A 169 -25.74 -10.63 7.86
C LEU A 169 -25.45 -9.67 8.99
N ALA A 170 -24.27 -9.05 8.97
CA ALA A 170 -23.93 -7.96 9.87
C ALA A 170 -24.38 -6.62 9.27
N ILE A 171 -25.04 -5.80 10.07
CA ILE A 171 -25.35 -4.42 9.76
C ILE A 171 -24.48 -3.54 10.64
N LEU A 172 -23.68 -2.67 10.02
CA LEU A 172 -22.85 -1.68 10.69
C LEU A 172 -23.36 -0.29 10.34
N GLN A 173 -23.70 0.50 11.36
CA GLN A 173 -24.12 1.89 11.20
C GLN A 173 -23.03 2.80 11.78
N LEU A 174 -22.46 3.63 10.93
CA LEU A 174 -21.44 4.62 11.26
C LEU A 174 -22.09 6.00 11.22
N LYS A 175 -22.09 6.71 12.36
CA LYS A 175 -22.54 8.10 12.40
C LYS A 175 -21.35 9.01 12.18
N THR A 176 -21.45 9.90 11.21
CA THR A 176 -20.41 10.90 10.96
C THR A 176 -20.65 12.15 11.79
N GLY A 177 -19.59 12.93 12.07
CA GLY A 177 -19.72 14.23 12.74
C GLY A 177 -20.58 15.24 11.96
N ALA A 178 -20.77 15.02 10.65
CA ALA A 178 -21.65 15.79 9.78
C ALA A 178 -23.15 15.46 9.96
N GLY A 179 -23.49 14.44 10.75
CA GLY A 179 -24.88 13.99 10.94
C GLY A 179 -25.42 13.10 9.82
N GLU A 180 -24.58 12.67 8.88
CA GLU A 180 -24.93 11.63 7.92
C GLU A 180 -24.62 10.23 8.48
N ASP A 181 -25.61 9.34 8.43
CA ASP A 181 -25.48 7.96 8.89
C ASP A 181 -25.15 7.05 7.69
N ILE A 182 -24.01 6.37 7.74
CA ILE A 182 -23.61 5.37 6.75
C ILE A 182 -24.00 4.00 7.28
N THR A 183 -24.85 3.28 6.55
CA THR A 183 -25.25 1.91 6.88
C THR A 183 -24.64 0.93 5.89
N LEU A 184 -23.92 -0.07 6.40
CA LEU A 184 -23.26 -1.12 5.63
C LEU A 184 -23.90 -2.46 6.01
N GLU A 185 -24.32 -3.23 5.00
CA GLU A 185 -24.76 -4.61 5.16
C GLU A 185 -23.67 -5.53 4.61
N MET A 186 -23.20 -6.47 5.43
CA MET A 186 -22.02 -7.27 5.14
C MET A 186 -22.25 -8.73 5.49
N ASN A 187 -21.80 -9.62 4.62
CA ASN A 187 -21.70 -11.04 4.93
C ASN A 187 -20.44 -11.34 5.77
N HIS A 188 -20.25 -12.60 6.15
CA HIS A 188 -19.10 -13.00 6.97
C HIS A 188 -17.74 -12.70 6.32
N ALA A 189 -17.61 -12.94 5.01
CA ALA A 189 -16.35 -12.73 4.30
C ALA A 189 -16.00 -11.24 4.23
N GLU A 190 -16.97 -10.39 3.90
CA GLU A 190 -16.80 -8.94 3.82
C GLU A 190 -16.47 -8.34 5.21
N LEU A 191 -17.17 -8.76 6.26
CA LEU A 191 -16.90 -8.28 7.63
C LEU A 191 -15.51 -8.71 8.10
N SER A 192 -15.11 -9.93 7.77
CA SER A 192 -13.77 -10.43 8.04
C SER A 192 -12.72 -9.57 7.32
N GLU A 193 -12.92 -9.27 6.03
CA GLU A 193 -12.00 -8.42 5.28
C GLU A 193 -11.88 -7.02 5.88
N LEU A 194 -13.00 -6.40 6.28
CA LEU A 194 -13.00 -5.10 6.96
C LEU A 194 -12.19 -5.13 8.26
N TYR A 195 -12.36 -6.19 9.07
CA TYR A 195 -11.58 -6.37 10.29
C TYR A 195 -10.08 -6.47 10.00
N HIS A 196 -9.69 -7.26 9.00
CA HIS A 196 -8.28 -7.38 8.60
C HIS A 196 -7.71 -6.04 8.13
N GLN A 197 -8.50 -5.24 7.40
CA GLN A 197 -8.08 -3.90 7.01
C GLN A 197 -7.82 -2.99 8.22
N PHE A 198 -8.68 -3.02 9.24
CA PHE A 198 -8.44 -2.26 10.47
C PHE A 198 -7.21 -2.74 11.24
N GLU A 199 -6.99 -4.05 11.34
CA GLU A 199 -5.77 -4.61 11.94
C GLU A 199 -4.51 -4.15 11.19
N CYS A 200 -4.53 -4.14 9.86
CA CYS A 200 -3.42 -3.62 9.07
C CYS A 200 -3.17 -2.13 9.37
N ILE A 201 -4.22 -1.31 9.41
CA ILE A 201 -4.12 0.11 9.76
C ILE A 201 -3.52 0.28 11.16
N GLN A 202 -4.01 -0.47 12.15
CA GLN A 202 -3.50 -0.45 13.52
C GLN A 202 -2.02 -0.83 13.57
N SER A 203 -1.62 -1.90 12.88
CA SER A 203 -0.23 -2.36 12.85
C SER A 203 0.73 -1.31 12.26
N GLU A 204 0.29 -0.57 11.24
CA GLU A 204 1.07 0.51 10.64
C GLU A 204 1.16 1.73 11.58
N LEU A 205 0.07 2.09 12.27
CA LEU A 205 0.09 3.14 13.30
C LEU A 205 1.05 2.79 14.45
N ASP A 206 1.02 1.56 14.95
CA ASP A 206 1.92 1.08 15.99
C ASP A 206 3.39 1.08 15.52
N ALA A 207 3.64 0.71 14.25
CA ALA A 207 4.96 0.79 13.65
C ALA A 207 5.49 2.24 13.57
N ILE A 208 4.63 3.22 13.28
CA ILE A 208 4.99 4.63 13.26
C ILE A 208 5.28 5.15 14.68
N LEU A 209 4.39 4.86 15.64
CA LEU A 209 4.57 5.28 17.04
C LEU A 209 5.83 4.68 17.67
N SER A 210 6.12 3.40 17.40
CA SER A 210 7.35 2.76 17.89
C SER A 210 8.62 3.36 17.28
N GLN A 211 8.59 3.80 16.01
CA GLN A 211 9.70 4.53 15.39
C GLN A 211 9.93 5.90 16.04
N GLU A 212 8.86 6.63 16.38
CA GLU A 212 8.94 7.92 17.06
C GLU A 212 9.55 7.77 18.47
N HIS A 213 9.10 6.78 19.25
CA HIS A 213 9.67 6.49 20.56
C HIS A 213 11.16 6.10 20.53
N LEU A 214 11.63 5.45 19.46
CA LEU A 214 13.05 5.14 19.27
C LEU A 214 13.89 6.38 18.97
N GLN A 215 13.35 7.35 18.20
CA GLN A 215 14.04 8.61 17.93
C GLN A 215 14.17 9.47 19.19
N ILE A 216 13.13 9.51 20.04
CA ILE A 216 13.18 10.24 21.32
C ILE A 216 14.24 9.65 22.24
N LYS A 217 14.31 8.32 22.39
CA LYS A 217 15.32 7.65 23.23
C LYS A 217 16.76 7.81 22.72
N GLN A 218 16.97 7.98 21.41
CA GLN A 218 18.30 8.28 20.85
C GLN A 218 18.72 9.71 21.17
N ASN A 219 17.80 10.69 21.06
CA ASN A 219 18.10 12.08 21.41
C ASN A 219 18.33 12.31 22.90
N THR A 220 17.73 11.51 23.80
CA THR A 220 17.98 11.62 25.26
C THR A 220 19.28 10.95 25.72
N LYS A 221 19.95 10.18 24.85
CA LYS A 221 21.25 9.55 25.16
C LYS A 221 22.46 10.35 24.65
N GLU A 222 22.22 11.43 23.91
CA GLU A 222 23.25 12.35 23.40
C GLU A 222 23.32 13.67 24.19
N ILE A 223 22.68 13.74 25.36
CA ILE A 223 22.80 14.84 26.35
C ILE A 223 23.33 14.25 27.65
#